data_AF-V9EUC7-F1
#
_entry.id   AF-V9EUC7-F1
#
_cell.length_a   1.000
_cell.length_b   1.000
_cell.length_c   1.000
_cell.angle_alpha   90.00
_cell.angle_beta   90.00
_cell.angle_gamma   90.00
#
_symmetry.space_group_name_H-M   'P 1'
#
loop_
_entity.id
_entity.type
_entity.pdbx_description
1 polymer ?
#
loop_
_entity_poly.entity_id
_entity_poly.type
_entity_poly.pdbx_seq_one_letter_code
_entity_poly.pdbx_strand_id
1 'polypeptide(L)'
;WTDDCLVIEEQGHKGDQTGAEKFGKHVYANPYEPSQCAIQSLAVHLFCCPERLQQLFIGDDNKNRFGRMLRRVISGLTDDEIDILSCKPTDIGTHSLRKGSSSYALGQVNGPTPVSVYLRMGQSLGKLKDRYIHFGEGADQLCGRMIAGLPFNSE
;
A
#
# COMPACT_ATOMS: atom_id res chain seq x y z
N TRP A 1 -13.65 -2.48 -9.49
CA TRP A 1 -14.27 -2.62 -8.17
C TRP A 1 -14.82 -4.03 -8.08
N THR A 2 -14.60 -4.73 -6.97
CA THR A 2 -15.03 -6.10 -6.73
C THR A 2 -15.59 -6.16 -5.32
N ASP A 3 -16.89 -6.41 -5.18
CA ASP A 3 -17.64 -6.40 -3.92
C ASP A 3 -17.43 -5.14 -3.05
N ASP A 4 -16.60 -5.21 -2.02
CA ASP A 4 -16.32 -4.11 -1.08
C ASP A 4 -14.91 -3.50 -1.25
N CYS A 5 -14.21 -3.80 -2.35
CA CYS A 5 -12.85 -3.33 -2.57
C CYS A 5 -12.55 -2.87 -4.00
N LEU A 6 -11.49 -2.05 -4.11
CA LEU A 6 -10.83 -1.75 -5.37
C LEU A 6 -9.68 -2.73 -5.59
N VAL A 7 -9.70 -3.46 -6.71
CA VAL A 7 -8.60 -4.34 -7.11
C VAL A 7 -7.66 -3.57 -8.03
N ILE A 8 -6.37 -3.50 -7.65
CA ILE A 8 -5.32 -2.85 -8.44
C ILE A 8 -4.40 -3.92 -9.03
N GLU A 9 -4.32 -3.96 -10.36
CA GLU A 9 -3.30 -4.76 -11.07
C GLU A 9 -2.10 -3.89 -11.43
N GLU A 10 -0.91 -4.37 -11.10
CA GLU A 10 0.35 -3.77 -11.55
C GLU A 10 0.76 -4.41 -12.89
N GLN A 11 1.43 -3.65 -13.78
CA GLN A 11 1.98 -4.21 -15.03
C GLN A 11 3.09 -5.24 -14.79
N GLY A 12 3.66 -5.25 -13.59
CA GLY A 12 4.69 -6.17 -13.11
C GLY A 12 5.11 -5.74 -11.72
N HIS A 13 5.79 -6.63 -11.00
CA HIS A 13 6.29 -6.36 -9.65
C HIS A 13 7.74 -6.83 -9.49
N LYS A 14 8.36 -6.54 -8.35
CA LYS A 14 9.80 -6.81 -8.17
C LYS A 14 10.17 -8.30 -8.37
N GLY A 15 9.27 -9.22 -8.04
CA GLY A 15 9.42 -10.66 -8.28
C GLY A 15 9.10 -11.13 -9.72
N ASP A 16 8.40 -10.32 -10.51
CA ASP A 16 8.06 -10.62 -11.91
C ASP A 16 7.96 -9.30 -12.68
N GLN A 17 9.07 -8.93 -13.33
CA GLN A 17 9.15 -7.71 -14.12
C GLN A 17 8.36 -7.80 -15.44
N THR A 18 8.01 -9.00 -15.89
CA THR A 18 7.27 -9.23 -17.14
C THR A 18 5.76 -9.11 -16.96
N GLY A 19 5.27 -9.31 -15.73
CA GLY A 19 3.85 -9.32 -15.41
C GLY A 19 3.12 -10.57 -15.90
N ALA A 20 3.85 -11.63 -16.27
CA ALA A 20 3.27 -12.92 -16.66
C ALA A 20 2.46 -13.55 -15.52
N GLU A 21 2.87 -13.34 -14.27
CA GLU A 21 2.22 -13.81 -13.05
C GLU A 21 1.59 -12.65 -12.25
N LYS A 22 1.18 -11.59 -12.94
CA LYS A 22 0.50 -10.47 -12.29
C LYS A 22 -0.80 -10.93 -11.63
N PHE A 23 -1.12 -10.29 -10.51
CA PHE A 23 -2.35 -10.52 -9.77
C PHE A 23 -2.91 -9.19 -9.24
N GLY A 24 -4.21 -9.18 -8.96
CA GLY A 24 -4.88 -8.04 -8.37
C GLY A 24 -4.62 -7.91 -6.88
N LYS A 25 -4.30 -6.70 -6.42
CA LYS A 25 -4.18 -6.38 -4.98
C LYS A 25 -5.45 -5.68 -4.50
N HIS A 26 -6.05 -6.22 -3.44
CA HIS A 26 -7.30 -5.71 -2.89
C HIS A 26 -7.03 -4.51 -1.99
N VAL A 27 -7.64 -3.36 -2.30
CA VAL A 27 -7.55 -2.10 -1.54
C VAL A 27 -8.94 -1.76 -1.03
N TYR A 28 -9.06 -1.62 0.28
CA TYR A 28 -10.35 -1.40 0.94
C TYR A 28 -10.52 0.06 1.34
N ALA A 29 -11.76 0.51 1.40
CA ALA A 29 -12.11 1.76 2.05
C ALA A 29 -12.02 1.58 3.57
N ASN A 30 -11.59 2.64 4.28
CA ASN A 30 -11.63 2.70 5.73
C ASN A 30 -12.62 3.81 6.13
N PRO A 31 -13.86 3.47 6.50
CA PRO A 31 -14.85 4.46 6.92
C PRO A 31 -14.61 4.99 8.35
N TYR A 32 -13.80 4.29 9.16
CA TYR A 32 -13.52 4.64 10.55
C TYR A 32 -12.44 5.73 10.67
N GLU A 33 -11.45 5.68 9.77
CA GLU A 33 -10.37 6.68 9.72
C GLU A 33 -10.20 7.22 8.28
N PRO A 34 -11.03 8.21 7.88
CA PRO A 34 -11.01 8.75 6.52
C PRO A 34 -9.67 9.36 6.12
N SER A 35 -8.88 9.87 7.08
CA SER A 35 -7.56 10.48 6.82
C SER A 35 -6.53 9.47 6.31
N GLN A 36 -6.71 8.18 6.63
CA GLN A 36 -5.84 7.08 6.21
C GLN A 36 -6.41 6.30 5.01
N CYS A 37 -7.63 6.60 4.59
CA CYS A 37 -8.32 5.85 3.54
C CYS A 37 -7.81 6.22 2.14
N ALA A 38 -7.19 5.26 1.45
CA ALA A 38 -6.73 5.43 0.07
C ALA A 38 -7.88 5.67 -0.92
N ILE A 39 -9.04 5.02 -0.72
CA ILE A 39 -10.21 5.18 -1.59
C ILE A 39 -10.80 6.58 -1.44
N GLN A 40 -10.92 7.09 -0.20
CA GLN A 40 -11.35 8.47 0.05
C GLN A 40 -10.38 9.48 -0.54
N SER A 41 -9.07 9.28 -0.36
CA SER A 41 -8.03 10.14 -0.94
C SER A 41 -8.11 10.17 -2.47
N LEU A 42 -8.38 9.03 -3.12
CA LEU A 42 -8.58 8.95 -4.56
C LEU A 42 -9.85 9.69 -5.00
N ALA A 43 -10.95 9.56 -4.27
CA ALA A 43 -12.19 10.27 -4.56
C ALA A 43 -12.00 11.79 -4.48
N VAL A 44 -11.36 12.29 -3.42
CA VAL A 44 -11.03 13.73 -3.28
C VAL A 44 -10.17 14.19 -4.46
N HIS A 45 -9.15 13.43 -4.84
CA HIS A 45 -8.30 13.77 -5.99
C HIS A 45 -9.09 13.86 -7.30
N LEU A 46 -10.00 12.91 -7.55
CA LEU A 46 -10.86 12.91 -8.73
C LEU A 46 -11.80 14.12 -8.79
N PHE A 47 -12.45 14.44 -7.67
CA PHE A 47 -13.37 15.59 -7.61
C PHE A 47 -12.64 16.94 -7.71
N CYS A 48 -11.42 17.04 -7.19
CA CYS A 48 -10.60 18.23 -7.31
C CYS A 48 -9.90 18.35 -8.67
N CYS A 49 -9.84 17.27 -9.47
CA CYS A 49 -9.18 17.23 -10.76
C CYS A 49 -10.04 16.51 -11.81
N PRO A 50 -11.24 17.03 -12.14
CA PRO A 50 -12.21 16.33 -12.99
C PRO A 50 -11.70 16.10 -14.42
N GLU A 51 -10.70 16.84 -14.87
CA GLU A 51 -10.12 16.71 -16.22
C GLU A 51 -9.15 15.53 -16.36
N ARG A 52 -8.90 14.79 -15.27
CA ARG A 52 -7.89 13.72 -15.18
C ARG A 52 -8.46 12.30 -15.24
N LEU A 53 -9.60 12.12 -15.90
CA LEU A 53 -10.30 10.82 -15.94
C LEU A 53 -9.54 9.74 -16.73
N GLN A 54 -8.77 10.11 -17.75
CA GLN A 54 -7.96 9.15 -18.52
C GLN A 54 -6.58 8.89 -17.91
N GLN A 55 -6.06 9.83 -17.13
CA GLN A 55 -4.77 9.72 -16.47
C GLN A 55 -4.82 10.39 -15.09
N LEU A 56 -5.06 9.60 -14.05
CA LEU A 56 -5.18 10.06 -12.66
C LEU A 56 -3.98 10.90 -12.21
N PHE A 57 -2.77 10.47 -12.60
CA PHE A 57 -1.51 11.11 -12.25
C PHE A 57 -0.78 11.56 -13.52
N ILE A 58 -0.73 12.87 -13.74
CA ILE A 58 -0.10 13.48 -14.93
C ILE A 58 1.41 13.24 -14.90
N GLY A 59 2.03 13.03 -16.06
CA GLY A 59 3.48 12.91 -16.20
C GLY A 59 4.04 11.52 -15.89
N ASP A 60 5.33 11.36 -16.17
CA ASP A 60 6.10 10.11 -16.08
C ASP A 60 6.95 10.04 -14.79
N ASP A 61 7.31 11.19 -14.19
CA ASP A 61 8.11 11.30 -12.97
C ASP A 61 7.32 11.04 -11.66
N ASN A 62 6.35 10.12 -11.67
CA ASN A 62 5.43 9.90 -10.56
C ASN A 62 6.15 9.56 -9.25
N LYS A 63 7.19 8.72 -9.32
CA LYS A 63 7.97 8.29 -8.17
C LYS A 63 8.71 9.45 -7.50
N ASN A 64 9.45 10.26 -8.25
CA ASN A 64 10.22 11.34 -7.65
C ASN A 64 9.31 12.51 -7.26
N ARG A 65 8.23 12.77 -8.02
CA ARG A 65 7.21 13.74 -7.63
C ARG A 65 6.61 13.42 -6.27
N PHE A 66 6.18 12.16 -6.07
CA PHE A 66 5.68 11.73 -4.77
C PHE A 66 6.72 11.92 -3.66
N GLY A 67 7.98 11.54 -3.91
CA GLY A 67 9.07 11.77 -2.96
C GLY A 67 9.31 13.24 -2.60
N ARG A 68 9.22 14.15 -3.58
CA ARG A 68 9.33 15.61 -3.35
C ARG A 68 8.16 16.14 -2.53
N MET A 69 6.94 15.71 -2.84
CA MET A 69 5.74 16.09 -2.08
C MET A 69 5.82 15.60 -0.64
N LEU A 70 6.20 14.34 -0.43
CA LEU A 70 6.36 13.77 0.90
C LEU A 70 7.39 14.54 1.74
N ARG A 71 8.56 14.87 1.16
CA ARG A 71 9.57 15.70 1.85
C ARG A 71 9.02 17.07 2.23
N ARG A 72 8.26 17.71 1.35
CA ARG A 72 7.63 19.01 1.64
C ARG A 72 6.67 18.93 2.82
N VAL A 73 5.87 17.87 2.90
CA VAL A 73 4.94 17.64 4.03
C VAL A 73 5.74 17.44 5.32
N ILE A 74 6.75 16.56 5.30
CA ILE A 74 7.59 16.28 6.47
C ILE A 74 8.31 17.54 6.96
N SER A 75 8.83 18.38 6.05
CA SER A 75 9.49 19.64 6.40
C SER A 75 8.55 20.70 6.96
N GLY A 76 7.23 20.51 6.83
CA GLY A 76 6.22 21.40 7.37
C GLY A 76 5.65 20.96 8.73
N LEU A 77 6.08 19.81 9.26
CA LEU A 77 5.62 19.32 10.55
C LEU A 77 6.22 20.14 11.70
N THR A 78 5.45 20.29 12.78
CA THR A 78 5.93 20.88 14.02
C THR A 78 6.79 19.90 14.82
N ASP A 79 7.56 20.40 15.78
CA ASP A 79 8.35 19.55 16.67
C ASP A 79 7.46 18.56 17.45
N ASP A 80 6.28 19.02 17.92
CA ASP A 80 5.30 18.16 18.59
C ASP A 80 4.79 17.03 17.69
N GLU A 81 4.54 17.31 16.40
CA GLU A 81 4.11 16.30 15.43
C GLU A 81 5.22 15.29 15.14
N ILE A 82 6.48 15.75 15.08
CA ILE A 82 7.64 14.87 14.89
C ILE A 82 7.83 13.95 16.11
N ASP A 83 7.62 14.47 17.32
CA ASP A 83 7.70 13.69 18.56
C ASP A 83 6.62 12.61 18.61
N ILE A 84 5.39 12.91 18.18
CA ILE A 84 4.32 11.91 18.04
C ILE A 84 4.73 10.78 17.08
N LEU A 85 5.41 11.10 15.97
CA LEU A 85 5.90 10.10 15.03
C LEU A 85 7.05 9.25 15.60
N SER A 86 7.72 9.72 16.66
CA SER A 86 8.80 9.01 17.37
C SER A 86 9.91 8.54 16.42
N CYS A 87 10.17 9.28 15.35
CA CYS A 87 11.21 8.98 14.38
C CYS A 87 11.80 10.26 13.79
N LYS A 88 13.04 10.18 13.28
CA LYS A 88 13.66 11.35 12.66
C LYS A 88 13.00 11.62 11.31
N PRO A 89 12.74 12.89 10.94
CA PRO A 89 12.24 13.24 9.62
C PRO A 89 13.05 12.64 8.45
N THR A 90 14.37 12.47 8.64
CA THR A 90 15.28 11.87 7.65
C THR A 90 15.04 10.38 7.41
N ASP A 91 14.38 9.70 8.34
CA ASP A 91 14.11 8.26 8.27
C ASP A 91 12.78 7.97 7.55
N ILE A 92 11.96 9.01 7.33
CA ILE A 92 10.70 8.92 6.62
C ILE A 92 10.96 9.09 5.11
N GLY A 93 10.67 8.04 4.35
CA GLY A 93 10.77 8.06 2.90
C GLY A 93 9.67 7.25 2.24
N THR A 94 9.66 7.28 0.90
CA THR A 94 8.68 6.52 0.10
C THR A 94 8.76 5.01 0.35
N HIS A 95 9.94 4.50 0.69
CA HIS A 95 10.12 3.12 1.10
C HIS A 95 9.53 2.80 2.47
N SER A 96 9.46 3.78 3.38
CA SER A 96 8.91 3.62 4.73
C SER A 96 7.42 3.29 4.69
N LEU A 97 6.67 3.81 3.70
CA LEU A 97 5.26 3.44 3.50
C LEU A 97 5.12 1.94 3.16
N ARG A 98 5.79 1.48 2.10
CA ARG A 98 5.69 0.08 1.66
C ARG A 98 6.22 -0.91 2.70
N LYS A 99 7.38 -0.61 3.30
CA LYS A 99 8.00 -1.49 4.31
C LYS A 99 7.29 -1.40 5.66
N GLY A 100 6.83 -0.21 6.05
CA GLY A 100 6.08 0.01 7.28
C GLY A 100 4.78 -0.79 7.28
N SER A 101 4.02 -0.76 6.19
CA SER A 101 2.82 -1.61 6.03
C SER A 101 3.16 -3.09 6.22
N SER A 102 4.24 -3.58 5.61
CA SER A 102 4.63 -4.98 5.79
C SER A 102 5.03 -5.32 7.23
N SER A 103 5.80 -4.46 7.88
CA SER A 103 6.18 -4.65 9.29
C SER A 103 4.95 -4.64 10.19
N TYR A 104 4.00 -3.74 9.94
CA TYR A 104 2.74 -3.67 10.67
C TYR A 104 1.94 -4.97 10.54
N ALA A 105 1.74 -5.47 9.31
CA ALA A 105 0.99 -6.71 9.09
C ALA A 105 1.68 -7.94 9.70
N LEU A 106 3.01 -8.02 9.59
CA LEU A 106 3.82 -9.10 10.17
C LEU A 106 3.83 -9.07 11.71
N GLY A 107 3.58 -7.91 12.32
CA GLY A 107 3.52 -7.74 13.77
C GLY A 107 2.19 -8.13 14.40
N GLN A 108 1.16 -8.45 13.61
CA GLN A 108 -0.16 -8.81 14.14
C GLN A 108 -0.23 -10.28 14.53
N VAL A 109 -0.73 -10.57 15.73
CA VAL A 109 -0.86 -11.95 16.26
C VAL A 109 -1.74 -12.83 15.38
N ASN A 110 -2.87 -12.29 14.91
CA ASN A 110 -3.78 -12.96 13.97
C ASN A 110 -3.59 -12.44 12.53
N GLY A 111 -2.34 -12.08 12.20
CA GLY A 111 -1.99 -11.50 10.91
C GLY A 111 -1.84 -12.50 9.77
N PRO A 112 -1.70 -11.99 8.53
CA PRO A 112 -1.38 -12.82 7.38
C PRO A 112 -0.02 -13.50 7.55
N THR A 113 0.17 -14.64 6.88
CA THR A 113 1.46 -15.32 6.91
C THR A 113 2.56 -14.46 6.28
N PRO A 114 3.82 -14.58 6.73
CA PRO A 114 4.90 -13.78 6.16
C PRO A 114 5.06 -13.93 4.65
N VAL A 115 4.82 -15.14 4.16
CA VAL A 115 4.80 -15.47 2.73
C VAL A 115 3.78 -14.62 1.98
N SER A 116 2.54 -14.51 2.50
CA SER A 116 1.47 -13.73 1.86
C SER A 116 1.80 -12.24 1.80
N VAL A 117 2.38 -11.70 2.88
CA VAL A 117 2.85 -10.31 2.93
C VAL A 117 3.96 -10.07 1.89
N TYR A 118 4.95 -10.95 1.81
CA TYR A 118 6.05 -10.82 0.84
C TYR A 118 5.56 -10.92 -0.61
N LEU A 119 4.66 -11.86 -0.91
CA LEU A 119 4.04 -11.96 -2.22
C LEU A 119 3.27 -10.70 -2.59
N ARG A 120 2.42 -10.17 -1.69
CA ARG A 120 1.69 -8.90 -1.92
C ARG A 120 2.64 -7.70 -2.13
N MET A 121 3.77 -7.67 -1.43
CA MET A 121 4.83 -6.67 -1.64
C MET A 121 5.56 -6.81 -2.99
N GLY A 122 5.29 -7.89 -3.74
CA GLY A 122 5.96 -8.25 -4.97
C GLY A 122 7.39 -8.73 -4.75
N GLN A 123 7.71 -9.29 -3.57
CA GLN A 123 9.05 -9.74 -3.25
C GLN A 123 9.23 -11.22 -3.60
N SER A 124 10.32 -11.55 -4.29
CA SER A 124 10.74 -12.94 -4.53
C SER A 124 11.03 -13.65 -3.20
N LEU A 125 10.55 -14.89 -3.09
CA LEU A 125 10.80 -15.81 -1.99
C LEU A 125 12.07 -16.67 -2.24
N GLY A 126 12.72 -16.46 -3.38
CA GLY A 126 13.91 -17.17 -3.84
C GLY A 126 13.57 -18.33 -4.79
N LYS A 127 14.60 -18.78 -5.53
CA LYS A 127 14.46 -19.68 -6.69
C LYS A 127 13.59 -20.93 -6.47
N LEU A 128 13.72 -21.58 -5.31
CA LEU A 128 12.99 -22.82 -5.04
C LEU A 128 11.54 -22.54 -4.61
N LYS A 129 11.34 -21.57 -3.73
CA LYS A 129 10.04 -21.27 -3.13
C LYS A 129 9.08 -20.63 -4.15
N ASP A 130 9.61 -19.76 -5.02
CA ASP A 130 8.83 -19.11 -6.08
C ASP A 130 8.20 -20.12 -7.06
N ARG A 131 8.72 -21.35 -7.16
CA ARG A 131 8.17 -22.40 -8.05
C ARG A 131 6.89 -23.06 -7.51
N TYR A 132 6.69 -23.04 -6.19
CA TYR A 132 5.64 -23.84 -5.53
C TYR A 132 4.70 -23.01 -4.66
N ILE A 133 5.08 -21.78 -4.36
CA ILE A 133 4.33 -20.88 -3.49
C ILE A 133 3.83 -19.72 -4.34
N HIS A 134 2.53 -19.67 -4.55
CA HIS A 134 1.88 -18.68 -5.40
C HIS A 134 1.04 -17.71 -4.57
N PHE A 135 0.70 -16.60 -5.22
CA PHE A 135 -0.24 -15.64 -4.68
C PHE A 135 -1.59 -16.31 -4.37
N GLY A 136 -2.13 -16.02 -3.19
CA GLY A 136 -3.44 -16.51 -2.76
C GLY A 136 -4.37 -15.34 -2.49
N GLU A 137 -5.50 -15.31 -3.21
CA GLU A 137 -6.45 -14.19 -3.17
C GLU A 137 -6.99 -13.93 -1.76
N GLY A 138 -7.44 -14.96 -1.04
CA GLY A 138 -7.94 -14.80 0.32
C GLY A 138 -6.89 -14.24 1.30
N ALA A 139 -5.62 -14.62 1.13
CA ALA A 139 -4.54 -14.09 1.95
C ALA A 139 -4.22 -12.63 1.61
N ASP A 140 -4.35 -12.24 0.34
CA ASP A 140 -4.24 -10.86 -0.10
C ASP A 140 -5.37 -9.98 0.44
N GLN A 141 -6.61 -10.50 0.45
CA GLN A 141 -7.76 -9.80 1.05
C GLN A 141 -7.53 -9.55 2.54
N LEU A 142 -7.03 -10.53 3.30
CA LEU A 142 -6.65 -10.35 4.71
C LEU A 142 -5.58 -9.26 4.86
N CYS A 143 -4.53 -9.29 4.04
CA CYS A 143 -3.51 -8.25 4.04
C CYS A 143 -4.12 -6.87 3.72
N GLY A 144 -4.99 -6.79 2.73
CA GLY A 144 -5.61 -5.56 2.28
C GLY A 144 -6.50 -4.92 3.35
N ARG A 145 -7.35 -5.72 4.01
CA ARG A 145 -8.20 -5.25 5.12
C ARG A 145 -7.36 -4.75 6.28
N MET A 146 -6.34 -5.51 6.66
CA MET A 146 -5.44 -5.16 7.75
C MET A 146 -4.68 -3.85 7.49
N ILE A 147 -4.07 -3.69 6.30
CA ILE A 147 -3.34 -2.46 5.96
C ILE A 147 -4.28 -1.27 5.79
N ALA A 148 -5.55 -1.50 5.42
CA ALA A 148 -6.56 -0.45 5.42
C ALA A 148 -6.98 -0.02 6.83
N GLY A 149 -6.54 -0.71 7.89
CA GLY A 149 -6.94 -0.43 9.26
C GLY A 149 -8.34 -0.94 9.61
N LEU A 150 -8.87 -1.91 8.84
CA LEU A 150 -10.15 -2.53 9.13
C LEU A 150 -10.01 -3.61 10.22
N PRO A 151 -11.06 -3.85 11.02
CA PRO A 151 -11.10 -4.98 11.93
C PRO A 151 -10.86 -6.30 11.20
N PHE A 152 -9.94 -7.10 11.72
CA PHE A 152 -9.57 -8.41 11.15
C PHE A 152 -9.73 -9.55 12.15
N ASN A 153 -9.98 -9.23 13.41
CA ASN A 153 -10.47 -10.13 14.45
C ASN A 153 -11.94 -9.78 14.72
N SER A 154 -12.81 -10.79 14.67
CA SER A 154 -14.04 -10.74 15.45
C SER A 154 -13.64 -10.94 16.90
N GLU A 155 -13.88 -9.95 17.77
CA GLU A 155 -14.18 -10.29 19.16
C GLU A 155 -15.50 -11.05 19.24
#